data_AF-A0A520C3V6-F1
#
_entry.id   AF-A0A520C3V6-F1
#
_cell.length_a   1.000
_cell.length_b   1.000
_cell.length_c   1.000
_cell.angle_alpha   90.00
_cell.angle_beta   90.00
_cell.angle_gamma   90.00
#
_symmetry.space_group_name_H-M   'P 1'
#
loop_
_entity.id
_entity.type
_entity.pdbx_description
1 polymer ?
#
loop_
_entity_poly.entity_id
_entity_poly.type
_entity_poly.pdbx_seq_one_letter_code
_entity_poly.pdbx_strand_id
1 'polypeptide(L)' 'LNDVHLAQTLTYMKLGNYKLGLLMNFNVSRLKDGLKRVANGL' A
#
# COMPACT_ATOMS: atom_id res chain seq x y z
N LEU A 1 -5.01 7.57 -5.55
CA LEU A 1 -4.43 6.87 -4.38
C LEU A 1 -4.01 7.95 -3.39
N ASN A 2 -4.83 8.20 -2.37
CA ASN A 2 -4.63 9.31 -1.43
C ASN A 2 -3.77 8.88 -0.22
N ASP A 3 -3.16 9.82 0.49
CA ASP A 3 -2.25 9.55 1.62
C ASP A 3 -2.91 8.75 2.75
N VAL A 4 -4.24 8.87 2.88
CA VAL A 4 -5.06 8.10 3.81
C VAL A 4 -4.95 6.59 3.58
N HIS A 5 -4.95 6.12 2.33
CA HIS A 5 -4.86 4.68 2.05
C HIS A 5 -3.49 4.11 2.40
N LEU A 6 -2.42 4.90 2.23
CA LEU A 6 -1.09 4.50 2.66
C LEU A 6 -1.02 4.36 4.19
N ALA A 7 -1.56 5.34 4.92
CA ALA A 7 -1.60 5.32 6.38
C ALA A 7 -2.41 4.13 6.93
N GLN A 8 -3.56 3.82 6.32
CA GLN A 8 -4.36 2.63 6.66
C GLN A 8 -3.57 1.34 6.43
N THR A 9 -2.96 1.16 5.26
CA THR A 9 -2.13 -0.02 4.96
C THR A 9 -0.98 -0.17 5.95
N LEU A 10 -0.26 0.91 6.27
CA LEU A 10 0.80 0.89 7.28
C LEU A 10 0.27 0.48 8.67
N THR A 11 -0.93 0.92 9.05
CA THR A 11 -1.55 0.54 10.32
C THR A 11 -1.80 -0.97 10.37
N TYR A 12 -2.45 -1.53 9.35
CA TYR A 12 -2.69 -2.98 9.28
C TYR A 12 -1.40 -3.79 9.18
N MET A 13 -0.39 -3.30 8.45
CA MET A 13 0.92 -3.94 8.39
C MET A 13 1.61 -3.97 9.75
N LYS A 14 1.53 -2.90 10.54
CA LYS A 14 2.06 -2.88 11.92
C LYS A 14 1.31 -3.84 12.83
N LEU A 15 -0.03 -3.86 12.76
CA LEU A 15 -0.86 -4.76 13.56
C LEU A 15 -0.59 -6.24 13.24
N GLY A 16 -0.39 -6.57 11.96
CA GLY A 16 -0.07 -7.93 11.51
C GLY A 16 1.41 -8.29 11.50
N ASN A 17 2.29 -7.39 11.94
CA ASN A 17 3.75 -7.53 11.90
C ASN A 17 4.30 -7.89 10.50
N TYR A 18 3.72 -7.30 9.45
CA TYR A 18 4.15 -7.48 8.06
C TYR A 18 5.18 -6.40 7.67
N LYS A 19 6.27 -6.82 7.02
CA LYS A 19 7.35 -5.92 6.56
C LYS A 19 7.11 -5.33 5.16
N LEU A 20 6.30 -6.00 4.34
CA LEU A 20 6.00 -5.61 2.96
C LEU A 20 4.50 -5.66 2.70
N GLY A 21 4.01 -4.68 1.95
CA GLY A 21 2.62 -4.57 1.53
C GLY A 21 2.51 -4.05 0.10
N LEU A 22 1.38 -4.35 -0.54
CA LEU A 22 1.05 -3.88 -1.87
C LEU A 22 -0.25 -3.08 -1.81
N LEU A 23 -0.17 -1.82 -2.21
CA LEU A 23 -1.32 -0.93 -2.33
C LEU A 23 -1.67 -0.82 -3.82
N MET A 24 -2.93 -1.04 -4.18
CA MET A 24 -3.38 -1.10 -5.56
C MET A 24 -4.48 -0.07 -5.84
N ASN A 25 -4.30 0.75 -6.87
CA ASN A 25 -5.32 1.62 -7.42
C ASN A 25 -5.91 0.99 -8.68
N PHE A 26 -7.20 0.67 -8.68
CA PHE A 26 -7.90 0.13 -9.86
C PHE A 26 -8.51 1.22 -10.76
N ASN A 27 -8.53 2.48 -10.31
CA ASN A 27 -9.07 3.60 -11.08
C ASN A 27 -7.99 4.26 -11.97
N VAL A 28 -7.25 3.44 -12.74
CA VAL A 28 -6.20 3.90 -13.67
C VAL A 28 -6.23 3.08 -14.95
N SER A 29 -5.77 3.66 -16.06
CA SER A 29 -5.80 3.02 -17.39
C SER A 29 -4.96 1.74 -17.47
N ARG A 30 -3.84 1.66 -16.74
CA ARG A 30 -3.01 0.46 -16.67
C ARG A 30 -2.79 0.09 -15.21
N LEU A 31 -3.06 -1.16 -14.85
CA LEU A 31 -2.92 -1.64 -13.48
C LEU A 31 -1.51 -1.39 -12.92
N LYS A 32 -0.47 -1.56 -13.75
CA LYS A 32 0.93 -1.34 -13.35
C LYS A 32 1.16 0.07 -12.78
N ASP A 33 0.43 1.07 -13.27
CA ASP A 33 0.57 2.48 -12.85
C ASP A 33 -0.16 2.73 -11.52
N GLY A 34 -1.04 1.81 -11.12
CA GLY A 34 -1.78 1.84 -9.86
C GLY A 34 -1.13 1.03 -8.73
N LEU A 35 -0.05 0.29 -8.99
CA LEU A 35 0.64 -0.51 -7.99
C LEU A 35 1.64 0.35 -7.20
N LYS A 36 1.58 0.27 -5.86
CA LYS A 36 2.54 0.92 -4.96
C LYS A 36 3.01 -0.08 -3.91
N ARG A 37 4.33 -0.31 -3.87
CA ARG A 37 4.96 -1.13 -2.83
C ARG A 37 5.12 -0.29 -1.55
N VAL A 38 4.76 -0.88 -0.42
CA VAL A 38 4.88 -0.27 0.91
C VAL A 38 5.85 -1.11 1.73
N ALA A 39 6.87 -0.46 2.30
CA ALA A 39 7.85 -1.08 3.19
C ALA A 39 7.64 -0.57 4.62
N ASN A 40 7.63 -1.49 5.59
CA ASN A 40 7.46 -1.20 7.02
C ASN A 40 8.71 -1.66 7.78
N GLY A 41 9.67 -0.74 7.93
CA GLY A 41 10.92 -0.99 8.67
C GLY A 41 11.89 -1.95 7.96
N LEU A 42 11.97 -1.87 6.63
CA LEU A 42 12.83 -2.70 5.78
C LEU A 42 13.98 -1.87 5.22
#